data_AF-A0A498FNQ9-F1
#
_entry.id   AF-A0A498FNQ9-F1
#
_cell.length_a   1.000
_cell.length_b   1.000
_cell.length_c   1.000
_cell.angle_alpha   90.00
_cell.angle_beta   90.00
_cell.angle_gamma   90.00
#
_symmetry.space_group_name_H-M   'P 1'
#
loop_
_entity.id
_entity.type
_entity.pdbx_description
1 polymer ?
#
loop_
_entity_poly.entity_id
_entity_poly.type
_entity_poly.pdbx_seq_one_letter_code
_entity_poly.pdbx_strand_id
1 'polypeptide(L)' 'MRSNGGADLDAIVDLVAENEPVVPEDVPELLDEEIDVEDAERYLSVAEERGRVLKVNGNYWVMRIGKYAANPG' A
#
# COMPACT_ATOMS: atom_id res chain seq x y z
N MET A 1 19.58 -15.39 7.00
CA MET A 1 18.26 -14.74 7.15
C MET A 1 18.04 -13.91 5.91
N ARG A 2 17.11 -14.31 5.04
CA ARG A 2 16.71 -13.51 3.87
C ARG A 2 15.65 -12.53 4.37
N SER A 3 15.76 -11.27 4.00
CA SER A 3 14.84 -10.20 4.35
C SER A 3 13.41 -10.61 4.00
N ASN A 4 12.51 -10.65 4.99
CA ASN A 4 11.09 -10.95 4.79
C ASN A 4 10.29 -9.75 4.26
N GLY A 5 10.87 -8.56 4.11
CA GLY A 5 10.15 -7.34 3.70
C GLY A 5 9.74 -7.24 2.22
N GLY A 6 9.59 -8.36 1.53
CA GLY A 6 9.11 -8.42 0.14
C GLY A 6 7.64 -8.79 0.02
N ALA A 7 7.14 -9.68 0.91
CA ALA A 7 5.74 -10.11 0.90
C ALA A 7 4.80 -9.01 1.42
N ASP A 8 5.22 -8.29 2.48
CA ASP A 8 4.38 -7.30 3.17
C ASP A 8 4.16 -6.03 2.33
N LEU A 9 5.18 -5.59 1.59
CA LEU A 9 5.07 -4.35 0.80
C LEU A 9 4.23 -4.54 -0.47
N ASP A 10 4.35 -5.69 -1.14
CA ASP A 10 3.51 -5.97 -2.31
C ASP A 10 2.03 -6.09 -1.92
N ALA A 11 1.73 -6.72 -0.78
CA ALA A 11 0.38 -6.81 -0.24
C ALA A 11 -0.21 -5.43 0.07
N ILE A 12 0.56 -4.53 0.69
CA ILE A 12 0.13 -3.15 0.96
C ILE A 12 -0.19 -2.40 -0.33
N VAL A 13 0.65 -2.52 -1.37
CA VAL A 13 0.39 -1.83 -2.64
C VAL A 13 -0.81 -2.43 -3.38
N ASP A 14 -1.00 -3.75 -3.30
CA ASP A 14 -2.18 -4.42 -3.87
C ASP A 14 -3.48 -3.99 -3.16
N LEU A 15 -3.45 -3.90 -1.83
CA LEU A 15 -4.57 -3.38 -1.04
C LEU A 15 -4.93 -1.94 -1.41
N VAL A 16 -3.93 -1.06 -1.58
CA VAL A 16 -4.17 0.31 -2.06
C VAL A 16 -4.77 0.29 -3.47
N ALA A 17 -4.31 -0.60 -4.36
CA ALA A 17 -4.82 -0.67 -5.73
C ALA A 17 -6.29 -1.09 -5.83
N GLU A 18 -6.76 -1.88 -4.86
CA GLU A 18 -8.12 -2.41 -4.76
C GLU A 18 -9.09 -1.48 -4.01
N ASN A 19 -8.57 -0.69 -3.07
CA ASN A 19 -9.38 0.12 -2.15
C ASN A 19 -9.10 1.63 -2.24
N GLU A 20 -8.42 2.11 -3.28
CA GLU A 20 -8.06 3.53 -3.40
C GLU A 20 -9.30 4.46 -3.39
N PRO A 21 -9.24 5.60 -2.68
CA PRO A 21 -8.15 6.05 -1.80
C PRO A 21 -8.10 5.31 -0.45
N VAL A 22 -6.89 5.02 0.05
CA VAL A 22 -6.67 4.39 1.36
C VAL A 22 -6.00 5.36 2.33
N VAL A 23 -6.49 5.43 3.57
CA VAL A 23 -5.76 6.06 4.69
C VAL A 23 -5.09 4.99 5.55
N PRO A 24 -3.97 5.28 6.24
CA PRO A 24 -3.26 4.29 7.06
C PRO A 24 -4.13 3.62 8.13
N GLU A 25 -5.11 4.35 8.67
CA GLU A 25 -6.03 3.84 9.70
C GLU A 25 -6.94 2.71 9.19
N ASP A 26 -7.21 2.66 7.88
CA ASP A 26 -8.06 1.64 7.27
C ASP A 26 -7.28 0.35 6.97
N VAL A 27 -5.95 0.41 6.89
CA VAL A 27 -5.11 -0.73 6.48
C VAL A 27 -5.28 -1.94 7.40
N PRO A 28 -5.25 -1.82 8.75
CA PRO A 28 -5.47 -2.97 9.63
C PRO A 28 -6.83 -3.66 9.44
N GLU A 29 -7.86 -2.93 8.98
CA GLU A 29 -9.18 -3.51 8.73
C GLU A 29 -9.27 -4.18 7.35
N LEU A 30 -8.53 -3.64 6.37
CA LEU A 30 -8.54 -4.11 4.99
C LEU A 30 -7.56 -5.28 4.75
N LEU A 31 -6.52 -5.40 5.58
CA LEU A 31 -5.48 -6.41 5.45
C LEU A 31 -5.78 -7.55 6.44
N ASP A 32 -5.90 -8.78 5.94
CA ASP A 32 -6.26 -9.97 6.75
C ASP A 32 -5.09 -10.45 7.65
N GLU A 33 -4.12 -9.57 7.92
CA GLU A 33 -2.95 -9.81 8.78
C GLU A 33 -2.96 -8.84 9.97
N GLU A 34 -2.48 -9.29 11.13
CA GLU A 34 -2.33 -8.43 12.31
C GLU A 34 -1.21 -7.41 12.10
N ILE A 35 -1.58 -6.25 11.56
CA ILE A 35 -0.74 -5.06 11.44
C ILE A 35 -1.36 -3.91 12.21
N ASP A 36 -0.54 -3.09 12.88
CA ASP A 36 -1.00 -1.85 13.51
C ASP A 36 -0.91 -0.64 12.57
N VAL A 37 -1.50 0.48 12.98
CA VAL A 37 -1.54 1.70 12.17
C VAL A 37 -0.13 2.27 11.94
N GLU A 38 0.78 2.16 12.90
CA GLU A 38 2.15 2.68 12.77
C GLU A 38 2.94 1.91 11.72
N ASP A 39 2.80 0.58 11.70
CA ASP A 39 3.39 -0.28 10.68
C ASP A 39 2.74 -0.05 9.31
N ALA A 40 1.42 0.15 9.24
CA ALA A 40 0.74 0.51 8.00
C ALA A 40 1.28 1.84 7.42
N GLU A 41 1.42 2.87 8.25
CA GLU A 41 2.02 4.15 7.88
C GLU A 41 3.46 3.97 7.36
N ARG A 42 4.25 3.14 8.04
CA ARG A 42 5.62 2.84 7.66
C ARG A 42 5.68 2.16 6.29
N TYR A 43 4.84 1.16 6.01
CA TYR A 43 4.83 0.48 4.71
C TYR A 43 4.34 1.39 3.59
N LEU A 44 3.27 2.17 3.83
CA LEU A 44 2.77 3.13 2.84
C LEU A 44 3.82 4.20 2.51
N SER A 45 4.56 4.68 3.51
CA SER A 45 5.68 5.62 3.30
C SER A 45 6.80 4.98 2.45
N VAL A 46 7.17 3.73 2.74
CA VAL A 46 8.16 3.00 1.93
C VAL A 46 7.66 2.76 0.50
N ALA A 47 6.37 2.49 0.32
CA ALA A 47 5.77 2.33 -1.01
C ALA A 47 5.77 3.64 -1.80
N GLU A 48 5.53 4.77 -1.12
CA GLU A 48 5.60 6.12 -1.70
C GLU A 48 7.04 6.45 -2.14
N GLU A 49 8.03 6.24 -1.27
CA GLU A 49 9.46 6.45 -1.58
C GLU A 49 9.92 5.63 -2.79
N ARG A 50 9.35 4.43 -2.98
CA ARG A 50 9.64 3.56 -4.12
C ARG A 50 8.84 3.91 -5.38
N GLY A 51 8.02 4.96 -5.35
CA GLY A 51 7.19 5.39 -6.48
C GLY A 51 6.16 4.34 -6.88
N ARG A 52 5.60 3.61 -5.90
CA ARG A 52 4.53 2.63 -6.14
C ARG A 52 3.15 3.15 -5.78
N VAL A 53 3.08 4.07 -4.83
CA VAL A 53 1.87 4.79 -4.45
C VAL A 53 2.17 6.29 -4.41
N LEU A 54 1.12 7.12 -4.40
CA LEU A 54 1.19 8.56 -4.24
C LEU A 54 0.38 8.97 -3.01
N LYS A 55 0.94 9.87 -2.19
CA LYS A 55 0.22 10.48 -1.09
C LYS A 55 -0.36 11.83 -1.50
N VAL A 56 -1.66 12.04 -1.30
CA VAL A 56 -2.36 13.32 -1.53
C VAL A 56 -3.35 13.55 -0.39
N ASN A 57 -3.22 14.67 0.33
CA ASN A 57 -4.11 15.00 1.46
C ASN A 57 -4.30 13.86 2.48
N GLY A 58 -3.20 13.16 2.83
CA GLY A 58 -3.22 12.08 3.83
C GLY A 58 -3.69 10.72 3.32
N ASN A 59 -4.20 10.65 2.09
CA ASN A 59 -4.66 9.42 1.46
C ASN A 59 -3.58 8.88 0.50
N TYR A 60 -3.65 7.59 0.17
CA TYR A 60 -2.73 6.92 -0.75
C TYR A 60 -3.49 6.33 -1.95
N TRP A 61 -2.89 6.47 -3.14
CA TRP A 61 -3.37 5.91 -4.42
C TRP A 61 -2.27 5.11 -5.08
N VAL A 62 -2.60 4.03 -5.80
CA VAL A 62 -1.57 3.26 -6.50
C VAL A 62 -1.12 4.01 -7.76
N MET A 63 0.19 4.00 -8.03
CA MET A 63 0.67 4.43 -9.33
C MET A 63 0.30 3.38 -10.38
N ARG A 64 -0.55 3.76 -11.33
CA ARG A 64 -1.05 2.90 -12.43
C ARG A 64 0.04 2.69 -13.50
N ILE A 65 1.10 2.01 -13.12
CA ILE A 65 2.22 1.56 -13.96
C ILE A 65 2.47 0.06 -13.74
N GLY A 66 3.16 -0.60 -14.67
CA GLY A 66 3.49 -2.03 -14.54
C GLY A 66 2.24 -2.90 -14.37
N LYS A 67 2.22 -3.76 -13.33
CA LYS A 67 1.08 -4.67 -13.04
C LYS A 67 -0.23 -3.94 -12.73
N TYR A 68 -0.18 -2.64 -12.42
CA TYR A 68 -1.35 -1.79 -12.16
C TYR A 68 -1.68 -0.86 -13.32
N ALA A 69 -0.97 -0.95 -14.45
CA ALA A 69 -1.18 -0.07 -15.62
C ALA A 69 -2.55 -0.27 -16.30
N ALA A 70 -3.18 -1.42 -16.07
CA ALA A 70 -4.51 -1.72 -16.55
C ALA A 70 -5.40 -2.03 -15.35
N ASN A 71 -6.05 -1.00 -14.80
CA ASN A 71 -7.37 -1.22 -14.24
C ASN A 71 -8.31 -0.21 -14.89
N PRO A 72 -8.83 -0.51 -16.11
CA PRO A 72 -9.97 0.20 -16.63
C PRO A 72 -11.18 -0.23 -15.80
N GLY A 73 -11.42 0.47 -14.70
CA GLY A 73 -12.77 0.55 -14.13
C GLY A 73 -13.71 1.21 -15.11
#